data_AF-A0A6V2ACP5-F1
#
_entry.id   AF-A0A6V2ACP5-F1
#
_cell.length_a   1.000
_cell.length_b   1.000
_cell.length_c   1.000
_cell.angle_alpha   90.00
_cell.angle_beta   90.00
_cell.angle_gamma   90.00
#
_symmetry.space_group_name_H-M   'P 1'
#
loop_
_entity.id
_entity.type
_entity.pdbx_description
1 polymer ?
#
loop_
_entity_poly.entity_id
_entity_poly.type
_entity_poly.pdbx_seq_one_letter_code
_entity_poly.pdbx_strand_id
1 'polypeptide(L)'
;MGTPLSYAHFLNADGGSFYALDHDRQRFFPKNFYLRLRPEIPEVPGLYLTGSDAMTLGFVGAMAGGLICAQQVLGIHNPMTLLRKRVEYEISDDERWAPDAVYTAV
;
A
#
# COMPACT_ATOMS: atom_id res chain seq x y z
N MET A 1 10.15 -25.71 -0.31
CA MET A 1 9.63 -25.39 1.04
C MET A 1 10.66 -24.49 1.71
N GLY A 2 10.34 -23.21 1.95
CA GLY A 2 11.26 -22.27 2.61
C GLY A 2 11.17 -22.41 4.12
N THR A 3 12.31 -22.32 4.82
CA THR A 3 12.37 -22.24 6.28
C THR A 3 12.38 -20.76 6.72
N PRO A 4 12.10 -20.45 8.00
CA PRO A 4 12.28 -19.09 8.51
C PRO A 4 13.68 -18.53 8.23
N LEU A 5 14.71 -19.38 8.29
CA LEU A 5 16.08 -19.00 7.93
C LEU A 5 16.22 -18.64 6.45
N SER A 6 15.55 -19.37 5.55
CA SER A 6 15.53 -19.03 4.12
C SER A 6 14.85 -17.68 3.87
N TYR A 7 13.74 -17.38 4.54
CA TYR A 7 13.06 -16.08 4.37
C TYR A 7 13.85 -14.92 4.93
N ALA A 8 14.48 -15.11 6.09
CA ALA A 8 15.42 -14.13 6.63
C ALA A 8 16.60 -13.89 5.65
N HIS A 9 17.14 -14.95 5.04
CA HIS A 9 18.28 -14.85 4.14
C HIS A 9 17.93 -14.22 2.78
N PHE A 10 16.83 -14.61 2.15
CA PHE A 10 16.49 -14.20 0.78
C PHE A 10 15.57 -12.98 0.70
N LEU A 11 14.72 -12.76 1.69
CA LEU A 11 13.71 -11.69 1.68
C LEU A 11 13.99 -10.62 2.74
N ASN A 12 15.09 -10.76 3.50
CA ASN A 12 15.39 -9.94 4.67
C ASN A 12 14.19 -9.82 5.63
N ALA A 13 13.42 -10.90 5.74
CA ALA A 13 12.22 -10.94 6.56
C ALA A 13 12.62 -11.09 8.03
N ASP A 14 12.30 -10.09 8.84
CA ASP A 14 12.53 -10.17 10.28
C ASP A 14 11.76 -11.35 10.89
N GLY A 15 12.44 -12.11 11.76
CA GLY A 15 11.95 -13.37 12.31
C GLY A 15 11.61 -14.47 11.29
N GLY A 16 11.96 -14.30 10.01
CA GLY A 16 11.55 -15.22 8.93
C GLY A 16 10.06 -15.13 8.59
N SER A 17 9.42 -13.98 8.82
CA SER A 17 8.01 -13.75 8.49
C SER A 17 7.72 -13.96 7.01
N PHE A 18 6.71 -14.76 6.70
CA PHE A 18 6.33 -15.05 5.31
C PHE A 18 5.36 -14.01 4.72
N TYR A 19 4.62 -13.28 5.57
CA TYR A 19 3.52 -12.39 5.17
C TYR A 19 3.76 -10.93 5.56
N ALA A 20 5.05 -10.52 5.64
CA ALA A 20 5.46 -9.17 6.02
C ALA A 20 4.86 -8.76 7.38
N LEU A 21 4.09 -7.66 7.45
CA LEU A 21 3.50 -7.21 8.71
C LEU A 21 2.60 -8.26 9.35
N ASP A 22 2.61 -8.29 10.68
CA ASP A 22 1.80 -9.25 11.41
C ASP A 22 0.30 -9.03 11.17
N HIS A 23 -0.42 -10.15 11.07
CA HIS A 23 -1.84 -10.20 10.83
C HIS A 23 -2.54 -10.54 12.13
N ASP A 24 -2.44 -9.63 13.09
CA ASP A 24 -3.04 -9.79 14.41
C ASP A 24 -4.56 -9.50 14.40
N ARG A 25 -5.25 -9.93 15.46
CA ARG A 25 -6.69 -9.66 15.60
C ARG A 25 -7.00 -8.17 15.68
N GLN A 26 -6.07 -7.35 16.16
CA GLN A 26 -6.28 -5.91 16.33
C GLN A 26 -6.35 -5.20 14.98
N ARG A 27 -5.58 -5.68 13.99
CA ARG A 27 -5.56 -5.17 12.62
C ARG A 27 -6.89 -5.34 11.91
N PHE A 28 -7.55 -6.47 12.12
CA PHE A 28 -8.86 -6.77 11.53
C PHE A 28 -10.05 -6.41 12.42
N PHE A 29 -9.79 -5.83 13.59
CA PHE A 29 -10.87 -5.49 14.51
C PHE A 29 -11.72 -4.34 13.94
N PRO A 30 -13.07 -4.43 13.92
CA PRO A 30 -13.93 -3.43 13.31
C PRO A 30 -13.73 -1.99 13.82
N LYS A 31 -13.24 -1.83 15.06
CA LYS A 31 -12.96 -0.51 15.63
C LYS A 31 -11.67 0.13 15.09
N ASN A 32 -10.72 -0.67 14.59
CA ASN A 32 -9.38 -0.23 14.24
C ASN A 32 -9.00 -0.52 12.78
N PHE A 33 -9.79 -1.31 12.04
CA PHE A 33 -9.43 -1.76 10.70
C PHE A 33 -9.22 -0.58 9.73
N TYR A 34 -10.03 0.48 9.80
CA TYR A 34 -9.87 1.66 8.95
C TYR A 34 -8.62 2.49 9.29
N LEU A 35 -8.08 2.36 10.51
CA LEU A 35 -6.84 3.01 10.92
C LEU A 35 -5.60 2.20 10.52
N ARG A 36 -5.72 0.87 10.45
CA ARG A 36 -4.62 -0.08 10.26
C ARG A 36 -4.55 -0.71 8.86
N LEU A 37 -5.65 -0.79 8.14
CA LEU A 37 -5.75 -1.29 6.76
C LEU A 37 -5.80 -0.11 5.79
N ARG A 38 -4.80 0.77 5.91
CA ARG A 38 -4.59 1.89 5.01
C ARG A 38 -3.12 1.97 4.60
N PRO A 39 -2.83 2.51 3.41
CA PRO A 39 -1.45 2.70 2.96
C PRO A 39 -0.65 3.67 3.84
N GLU A 40 -1.28 4.72 4.35
CA GLU A 40 -0.58 5.79 5.06
C GLU A 40 -0.19 5.39 6.49
N ILE A 41 1.09 5.60 6.82
CA ILE A 41 1.57 5.52 8.19
C ILE A 41 1.49 6.93 8.80
N PRO A 42 0.57 7.20 9.75
CA PRO A 42 0.39 8.54 10.29
C PRO A 42 1.61 9.07 11.04
N GLU A 43 2.48 8.20 11.54
CA GLU A 43 3.70 8.58 12.26
C GLU A 43 4.82 9.05 11.33
N VAL A 44 4.80 8.73 10.02
CA VAL A 44 5.87 9.04 9.06
C VAL A 44 5.27 9.64 7.78
N PRO A 45 5.25 10.99 7.65
CA PRO A 45 4.73 11.65 6.46
C PRO A 45 5.47 11.23 5.18
N GLY A 46 4.73 10.99 4.10
CA GLY A 46 5.28 10.57 2.80
C GLY A 46 5.64 9.07 2.70
N LEU A 47 5.44 8.29 3.77
CA LEU A 47 5.62 6.84 3.74
C LEU A 47 4.28 6.12 3.51
N TYR A 48 4.23 5.32 2.44
CA TYR A 48 3.07 4.53 2.06
C TYR A 48 3.41 3.04 2.02
N LEU A 49 2.57 2.23 2.67
CA LEU A 49 2.58 0.78 2.62
C LEU A 49 1.69 0.28 1.48
N THR A 50 2.08 -0.84 0.89
CA THR A 50 1.40 -1.44 -0.26
C THR A 50 1.33 -2.96 -0.11
N GLY A 51 0.65 -3.63 -1.03
CA GLY A 51 0.53 -5.08 -0.98
C GLY A 51 -0.29 -5.56 0.23
N SER A 52 0.10 -6.70 0.79
CA SER A 52 -0.57 -7.27 1.96
C SER A 52 -0.41 -6.44 3.23
N ASP A 53 0.54 -5.49 3.26
CA ASP A 53 0.78 -4.62 4.42
C ASP A 53 -0.27 -3.51 4.53
N ALA A 54 -0.84 -3.08 3.41
CA ALA A 54 -1.94 -2.12 3.39
C ALA A 54 -3.33 -2.77 3.60
N MET A 55 -3.47 -4.05 3.24
CA MET A 55 -4.75 -4.78 3.30
C MET A 55 -4.61 -6.18 3.91
N THR A 56 -4.89 -7.22 3.13
CA THR A 56 -4.95 -8.60 3.57
C THR A 56 -3.92 -9.42 2.78
N LEU A 57 -3.48 -10.51 3.41
CA LEU A 57 -2.66 -11.51 2.76
C LEU A 57 -3.38 -12.20 1.59
N GLY A 58 -2.58 -12.77 0.70
CA GLY A 58 -3.03 -13.36 -0.56
C GLY A 58 -2.87 -12.43 -1.76
N PHE A 59 -2.83 -13.03 -2.95
CA PHE A 59 -2.55 -12.30 -4.19
C PHE A 59 -3.57 -11.19 -4.48
N VAL A 60 -4.86 -11.48 -4.33
CA VAL A 60 -5.94 -10.51 -4.55
C VAL A 60 -5.89 -9.37 -3.52
N GLY A 61 -5.64 -9.70 -2.24
CA GLY A 61 -5.50 -8.71 -1.17
C GLY A 61 -4.30 -7.80 -1.39
N ALA A 62 -3.16 -8.37 -1.82
CA ALA A 62 -1.97 -7.60 -2.15
C ALA A 62 -2.20 -6.67 -3.36
N MET A 63 -2.85 -7.14 -4.42
CA MET A 63 -3.20 -6.29 -5.56
C MET A 63 -4.13 -5.14 -5.16
N ALA A 64 -5.15 -5.43 -4.36
CA ALA A 64 -6.06 -4.41 -3.87
C ALA A 64 -5.35 -3.39 -2.98
N GLY A 65 -4.44 -3.83 -2.10
CA GLY A 65 -3.60 -2.95 -1.29
C GLY A 65 -2.70 -2.04 -2.13
N GLY A 66 -2.18 -2.56 -3.25
CA GLY A 66 -1.46 -1.76 -4.25
C GLY A 66 -2.32 -0.69 -4.92
N LEU A 67 -3.56 -1.05 -5.27
CA LEU A 67 -4.50 -0.11 -5.88
C LEU A 67 -4.89 1.01 -4.92
N ILE A 68 -5.16 0.69 -3.66
CA ILE A 68 -5.48 1.68 -2.62
C ILE A 68 -4.26 2.56 -2.31
N CYS A 69 -3.05 1.99 -2.29
CA CYS A 69 -1.81 2.77 -2.16
C CYS A 69 -1.67 3.79 -3.28
N ALA A 70 -1.80 3.36 -4.54
CA ALA A 70 -1.74 4.26 -5.69
C ALA A 70 -2.85 5.32 -5.64
N GLN A 71 -4.05 4.95 -5.21
CA GLN A 71 -5.15 5.89 -5.01
C GLN A 71 -4.78 7.00 -4.01
N GLN A 72 -4.20 6.65 -2.86
CA GLN A 72 -3.81 7.63 -1.83
C GLN A 72 -2.66 8.53 -2.31
N VAL A 73 -1.61 7.93 -2.90
CA VAL A 73 -0.48 8.69 -3.45
C VAL A 73 -0.94 9.67 -4.52
N LEU A 74 -1.89 9.27 -5.37
CA LEU A 74 -2.40 10.10 -6.46
C LEU A 74 -3.58 11.01 -6.05
N GLY A 75 -4.02 11.03 -4.79
CA GLY A 75 -5.17 11.85 -4.38
C GLY A 75 -6.49 11.53 -5.10
N ILE A 76 -6.65 10.31 -5.61
CA ILE A 76 -7.82 9.89 -6.38
C ILE A 76 -8.92 9.41 -5.43
N HIS A 77 -10.17 9.75 -5.70
CA HIS A 77 -11.28 9.31 -4.83
C HIS A 77 -11.69 7.86 -5.09
N ASN A 78 -11.66 7.41 -6.35
CA ASN A 78 -12.11 6.08 -6.74
C ASN A 78 -10.95 5.23 -7.31
N PRO A 79 -10.52 4.17 -6.61
CA PRO A 79 -9.37 3.36 -7.01
C PRO A 79 -9.57 2.65 -8.36
N MET A 80 -10.82 2.38 -8.75
CA MET A 80 -11.13 1.70 -10.02
C MET A 80 -10.80 2.55 -11.25
N THR A 81 -10.68 3.87 -11.08
CA THR A 81 -10.30 4.77 -12.19
C THR A 81 -8.89 4.48 -12.70
N LEU A 82 -8.00 4.00 -11.84
CA LEU A 82 -6.63 3.59 -12.19
C LEU A 82 -6.57 2.36 -13.11
N LEU A 83 -7.62 1.53 -13.11
CA LEU A 83 -7.69 0.34 -13.95
C LEU A 83 -8.26 0.62 -15.35
N ARG A 84 -8.70 1.86 -15.59
CA ARG A 84 -9.33 2.24 -16.86
C ARG A 84 -8.23 2.56 -17.90
N LYS A 85 -8.28 1.88 -19.05
CA LYS A 85 -7.41 2.19 -20.20
C LYS A 85 -7.65 3.65 -20.63
N ARG A 86 -6.60 4.48 -20.55
CA ARG A 86 -6.55 5.95 -20.67
C ARG A 86 -6.93 6.70 -19.40
N VAL A 87 -5.90 7.03 -18.63
CA VAL A 87 -5.79 8.33 -17.99
C VAL A 87 -4.39 8.83 -18.32
N GLU A 88 -4.31 9.92 -19.09
CA GLU A 88 -3.05 10.66 -19.26
C GLU A 88 -2.90 11.50 -17.99
N TYR A 89 -1.96 11.12 -17.14
CA TYR A 89 -1.59 11.94 -15.99
C TYR A 89 -0.53 12.92 -16.45
N GLU A 90 -0.88 14.21 -16.49
CA GLU A 90 0.10 15.26 -16.69
C GLU A 90 0.82 15.49 -15.34
N ILE A 91 2.08 15.04 -15.28
CA ILE A 91 2.94 15.27 -14.12
C ILE A 91 3.56 16.65 -14.36
N SER A 92 3.15 17.67 -13.61
CA SER A 92 3.83 18.96 -13.63
C SER A 92 5.29 18.73 -13.16
N ASP A 93 6.26 19.14 -13.97
CA ASP A 93 7.69 18.87 -13.72
C ASP A 93 8.18 19.45 -12.38
N ASP A 94 7.48 20.46 -11.86
CA ASP A 94 7.82 21.19 -10.64
C ASP A 94 7.27 20.55 -9.34
N GLU A 95 6.26 19.67 -9.40
CA GLU A 95 5.62 19.05 -8.22
C GLU A 95 5.97 17.55 -8.05
N ARG A 96 6.87 17.03 -8.88
CA ARG A 96 7.25 15.60 -8.92
C ARG A 96 7.76 15.03 -7.58
N TRP A 97 8.12 15.90 -6.63
CA TRP A 97 8.58 15.54 -5.27
C TRP A 97 7.82 16.28 -4.15
N ALA A 98 6.70 16.92 -4.46
CA ALA A 98 5.93 17.69 -3.49
C ALA A 98 4.87 16.78 -2.82
N PRO A 99 4.82 16.68 -1.47
CA PRO A 99 3.87 15.83 -0.76
C PRO A 99 2.39 16.28 -0.89
N ASP A 100 2.15 17.42 -1.53
CA ASP A 100 0.87 18.10 -1.76
C ASP A 100 0.44 18.14 -3.24
N ALA A 101 1.16 17.44 -4.13
CA ALA A 101 0.84 17.38 -5.55
C ALA A 101 -0.59 16.85 -5.78
N VAL A 102 -1.43 17.64 -6.46
CA VAL A 102 -2.81 17.27 -6.80
C VAL A 102 -2.80 16.58 -8.17
N TYR A 103 -2.80 15.25 -8.17
CA TYR A 103 -2.82 14.47 -9.40
C TYR A 103 -4.23 14.49 -9.99
N THR A 104 -4.47 15.46 -10.86
CA THR A 104 -5.76 15.59 -11.55
C THR A 104 -5.77 14.64 -12.74
N ALA A 105 -6.73 13.72 -12.78
CA ALA A 105 -7.03 12.95 -13.99
C ALA A 105 -7.63 13.91 -15.02
N VAL A 106 -6.99 14.04 -16.19
CA VAL A 106 -7.52 14.79 -17.35
C VAL A 106 -8.56 13.95 -18.08
#